data_AF-A0A914QE92-F1
#
_entry.id   AF-A0A914QE92-F1
#
_cell.length_a   1.000
_cell.length_b   1.000
_cell.length_c   1.000
_cell.angle_alpha   90.00
_cell.angle_beta   90.00
_cell.angle_gamma   90.00
#
_symmetry.space_group_name_H-M   'P 1'
#
loop_
_entity.id
_entity.type
_entity.pdbx_description
1 polymer ?
#
loop_
_entity_poly.entity_id
_entity_poly.type
_entity_poly.pdbx_seq_one_letter_code
_entity_poly.pdbx_strand_id
1 'polypeptide(L)'
;MRASGPGGQNVNKRSTAVRITHLPTGTSVHVMDERFQHMNIKIAHKRLAAILLQRKVDDLSAKTMSARKLQVGSRARAEKIRTFNFKDDRITDHRLKMSTSHIKGFMEGGPALDSFMEELRYLDLTERLQEIVNNES
;
A
#
# COMPACT_ATOMS: atom_id res chain seq x y z
N MET A 1 -25.78 20.91 19.87
CA MET A 1 -26.78 20.75 18.80
C MET A 1 -28.04 20.14 19.42
N ARG A 2 -29.24 20.51 18.96
CA ARG A 2 -30.49 19.85 19.41
C ARG A 2 -30.77 18.66 18.49
N ALA A 3 -31.26 17.56 19.05
CA ALA A 3 -31.67 16.41 18.25
C ALA A 3 -32.89 16.81 17.40
N SER A 4 -32.82 16.62 16.08
CA SER A 4 -33.91 16.96 15.17
C SER A 4 -34.71 15.70 14.85
N GLY A 5 -35.93 15.59 15.38
CA GLY A 5 -36.82 14.44 15.16
C GLY A 5 -38.20 14.64 15.83
N PRO A 6 -39.20 13.79 15.52
CA PRO A 6 -40.55 13.90 16.07
C PRO A 6 -40.55 13.51 17.55
N GLY A 7 -40.15 14.45 18.40
CA GLY A 7 -40.09 14.26 19.85
C GLY A 7 -40.73 15.43 20.56
N GLY A 8 -41.62 15.13 21.52
CA GLY A 8 -42.32 16.13 22.32
C GLY A 8 -41.39 17.04 23.14
N GLN A 9 -41.95 17.80 24.09
CA GLN A 9 -41.23 18.83 24.87
C GLN A 9 -39.84 18.41 25.41
N ASN A 10 -39.63 17.12 25.71
CA ASN A 10 -38.35 16.58 26.19
C ASN A 10 -37.21 16.65 25.16
N VAL A 11 -37.48 16.46 23.86
CA VAL A 11 -36.45 16.52 22.81
C VAL A 11 -36.04 17.97 22.52
N ASN A 12 -37.00 18.90 22.63
CA ASN A 12 -36.74 20.33 22.47
C ASN A 12 -35.97 20.96 23.64
N LYS A 13 -36.11 20.41 24.86
CA LYS A 13 -35.45 20.91 26.08
C LYS A 13 -34.06 20.29 26.31
N ARG A 14 -33.80 19.06 25.86
CA ARG A 14 -32.55 18.32 26.18
C ARG A 14 -31.61 18.23 24.97
N SER A 15 -30.47 18.91 25.02
CA SER A 15 -29.44 18.87 23.96
C SER A 15 -28.58 17.62 24.06
N THR A 16 -29.06 16.49 23.55
CA THR A 16 -28.37 15.19 23.64
C THR A 16 -27.52 14.85 22.41
N ALA A 17 -27.71 15.55 21.29
CA ALA A 17 -26.97 15.31 20.05
C ALA A 17 -25.51 15.80 20.15
N VAL A 18 -24.58 14.97 19.66
CA VAL A 18 -23.13 15.19 19.76
C VAL A 18 -22.53 15.26 18.36
N ARG A 19 -21.65 16.24 18.15
CA ARG A 19 -20.77 16.34 16.99
C ARG A 19 -19.33 16.36 17.50
N ILE A 20 -18.50 15.44 17.01
CA ILE A 20 -17.07 15.42 17.31
C ILE A 20 -16.30 15.59 16.01
N THR A 21 -15.27 16.42 16.03
CA THR A 21 -14.38 16.67 14.89
C THR A 21 -12.97 16.29 15.28
N HIS A 22 -12.32 15.44 14.49
CA HIS A 22 -10.89 15.19 14.58
C HIS A 22 -10.14 16.32 13.88
N LEU A 23 -9.57 17.25 14.65
CA LEU A 23 -8.90 18.45 14.12
C LEU A 23 -7.82 18.13 13.07
N PRO A 24 -6.89 17.18 13.29
CA PRO A 24 -5.80 16.93 12.35
C PRO A 24 -6.26 16.45 10.97
N THR A 25 -7.39 15.75 10.87
CA THR A 25 -7.88 15.20 9.58
C THR A 25 -9.14 15.89 9.08
N GLY A 26 -9.68 16.85 9.84
CA GLY A 26 -10.97 17.50 9.55
C GLY A 26 -12.20 16.58 9.60
N THR A 27 -12.05 15.30 10.00
CA THR A 27 -13.16 14.33 9.97
C THR A 27 -14.13 14.61 11.10
N SER A 28 -15.39 14.90 10.79
CA SER A 28 -16.44 15.04 11.79
C SER A 28 -17.46 13.91 11.73
N VAL A 29 -17.93 13.45 12.90
CA VAL A 29 -19.09 12.54 12.99
C VAL A 29 -20.14 13.12 13.93
N HIS A 30 -21.39 12.87 13.56
CA HIS A 30 -22.59 13.32 14.26
C HIS A 30 -23.34 12.09 14.78
N VAL A 31 -23.78 12.14 16.04
CA VAL A 31 -24.51 11.05 16.68
C VAL A 31 -25.65 11.61 17.52
N MET A 32 -26.84 11.02 17.37
CA MET A 32 -28.04 11.39 18.11
C MET A 32 -28.92 10.18 18.49
N ASP A 33 -28.31 8.99 18.47
CA ASP A 33 -29.01 7.71 18.57
C ASP A 33 -29.59 7.49 19.98
N GLU A 34 -28.91 8.00 21.01
CA GLU A 34 -29.24 7.77 22.41
C GLU A 34 -29.87 8.98 23.11
N ARG A 35 -30.69 8.70 24.13
CA ARG A 35 -31.34 9.71 24.99
C ARG A 35 -30.39 10.44 25.93
N PHE A 36 -29.17 9.92 26.12
CA PHE A 36 -28.16 10.50 27.01
C PHE A 36 -26.93 10.93 26.22
N GLN A 37 -26.49 12.17 26.45
CA GLN A 37 -25.35 12.76 25.76
C GLN A 37 -24.07 11.94 25.90
N HIS A 38 -23.75 11.44 27.10
CA HIS A 38 -22.53 10.67 27.34
C HIS A 38 -22.48 9.36 26.53
N MET A 39 -23.63 8.74 26.24
CA MET A 39 -23.70 7.56 25.37
C MET A 39 -23.44 7.95 23.91
N ASN A 40 -24.03 9.05 23.44
CA ASN A 40 -23.74 9.60 22.11
C ASN A 40 -22.26 9.99 21.95
N ILE A 41 -21.60 10.51 22.99
CA ILE A 41 -20.15 10.76 23.00
C ILE A 41 -19.37 9.46 22.79
N LYS A 42 -19.66 8.40 23.57
CA LYS A 42 -18.98 7.11 23.44
C LYS A 42 -19.15 6.52 22.03
N ILE A 43 -20.35 6.59 21.46
CA ILE A 43 -20.63 6.11 20.11
C ILE A 43 -19.89 6.96 19.07
N ALA A 44 -19.89 8.28 19.21
CA ALA A 44 -19.20 9.19 18.32
C ALA A 44 -17.69 8.92 18.30
N HIS A 45 -17.05 8.69 19.46
CA HIS A 45 -15.65 8.29 19.52
C HIS A 45 -15.37 6.96 18.82
N LYS A 46 -16.20 5.93 19.04
CA LYS A 46 -16.04 4.64 18.37
C LYS A 46 -16.15 4.77 16.85
N ARG A 47 -17.16 5.49 16.36
CA ARG A 47 -17.34 5.75 14.92
C ARG A 47 -16.18 6.53 14.33
N LEU A 48 -15.74 7.59 15.01
CA LEU A 48 -14.61 8.41 14.56
C LEU A 48 -13.32 7.58 14.48
N ALA A 49 -13.04 6.76 15.51
CA ALA A 49 -11.88 5.87 15.53
C ALA A 49 -11.91 4.85 14.39
N ALA A 50 -13.07 4.23 14.11
CA ALA A 50 -13.24 3.29 13.01
C ALA A 50 -12.99 3.96 11.63
N ILE A 51 -13.52 5.16 11.40
CA ILE A 51 -13.30 5.90 10.15
C ILE A 51 -11.81 6.25 9.97
N LEU A 52 -11.16 6.72 11.03
CA LEU A 52 -9.74 7.07 11.00
C LEU A 52 -8.86 5.84 10.75
N LEU A 53 -9.19 4.71 11.38
CA LEU A 53 -8.49 3.45 11.16
C LEU A 53 -8.64 2.98 9.72
N GLN A 54 -9.87 2.98 9.19
CA GLN A 54 -10.13 2.58 7.81
C GLN A 54 -9.32 3.42 6.83
N ARG A 55 -9.32 4.75 6.98
CA ARG A 55 -8.52 5.63 6.12
C ARG A 55 -7.02 5.32 6.17
N LYS A 56 -6.47 4.99 7.33
CA LYS A 56 -5.05 4.59 7.46
C LYS A 56 -4.78 3.26 6.75
N VAL A 57 -5.67 2.28 6.92
CA VAL A 57 -5.55 0.99 6.24
C VAL A 57 -5.63 1.17 4.72
N ASP A 58 -6.56 1.99 4.24
CA ASP A 58 -6.73 2.30 2.83
C ASP A 58 -5.46 2.98 2.26
N ASP A 59 -4.91 3.98 2.94
CA ASP A 59 -3.68 4.66 2.51
C ASP A 59 -2.47 3.69 2.46
N LEU A 60 -2.29 2.86 3.49
CA LEU A 60 -1.23 1.85 3.51
C LEU A 60 -1.40 0.80 2.41
N SER A 61 -2.64 0.35 2.17
CA SER A 61 -2.94 -0.62 1.12
C SER A 61 -2.71 -0.01 -0.27
N ALA A 62 -3.14 1.24 -0.50
CA ALA A 62 -2.93 1.95 -1.76
C ALA A 62 -1.43 2.12 -2.06
N LYS A 63 -0.63 2.54 -1.06
CA LYS A 63 0.83 2.64 -1.18
C LYS A 63 1.45 1.29 -1.55
N THR A 64 1.10 0.22 -0.83
CA THR A 64 1.63 -1.12 -1.08
C THR A 64 1.21 -1.66 -2.45
N MET A 65 -0.05 -1.46 -2.84
CA MET A 65 -0.58 -1.89 -4.14
C MET A 65 0.09 -1.15 -5.30
N SER A 66 0.31 0.16 -5.16
CA SER A 66 1.01 0.95 -6.17
C SER A 66 2.46 0.47 -6.36
N ALA A 67 3.19 0.25 -5.27
CA ALA A 67 4.55 -0.28 -5.31
C ALA A 67 4.60 -1.68 -5.93
N ARG A 68 3.67 -2.57 -5.54
CA ARG A 68 3.57 -3.92 -6.11
C ARG A 68 3.23 -3.89 -7.60
N LYS A 69 2.31 -3.02 -8.03
CA LYS A 69 1.93 -2.88 -9.44
C LYS A 69 3.13 -2.42 -10.27
N LEU A 70 3.95 -1.52 -9.74
CA LEU A 70 5.19 -1.07 -10.39
C LEU A 70 6.20 -2.22 -10.52
N GLN A 71 6.37 -3.03 -9.47
CA GLN A 71 7.33 -4.14 -9.46
C GLN A 71 6.94 -5.31 -10.38
N VAL A 72 5.65 -5.63 -10.46
CA VAL A 72 5.16 -6.77 -11.26
C VAL A 72 4.91 -6.37 -12.72
N GLY A 73 4.71 -5.09 -12.99
CA GLY A 73 4.38 -4.59 -14.33
C GLY A 73 2.99 -5.03 -14.81
N SER A 74 2.81 -5.08 -16.13
CA SER A 74 1.57 -5.47 -16.79
C SER A 74 1.42 -7.00 -16.92
N ARG A 75 2.40 -7.77 -16.41
CA ARG A 75 2.49 -9.24 -16.57
C ARG A 75 2.59 -9.67 -18.05
N ALA A 76 2.95 -8.76 -18.94
CA ALA A 76 3.12 -9.07 -20.36
C ALA A 76 4.37 -9.93 -20.58
N ARG A 77 4.33 -10.79 -21.60
CA ARG A 77 5.47 -11.65 -21.97
C ARG A 77 6.70 -10.85 -22.41
N ALA A 78 6.50 -9.61 -22.87
CA ALA A 78 7.57 -8.68 -23.23
C ALA A 78 8.35 -8.16 -22.02
N GLU A 79 7.75 -8.14 -20.83
CA GLU A 79 8.34 -7.60 -19.59
C GLU A 79 9.04 -8.66 -18.74
N LYS A 80 9.27 -9.86 -19.30
CA LYS A 80 9.91 -10.95 -18.55
C LYS A 80 11.36 -10.58 -18.23
N ILE A 81 11.72 -10.68 -16.95
CA ILE A 81 13.11 -10.48 -16.52
C ILE A 81 14.01 -11.67 -16.84
N ARG A 82 13.45 -12.89 -16.92
CA ARG A 82 14.22 -14.12 -17.12
C ARG A 82 13.41 -15.18 -17.87
N THR A 83 14.07 -16.03 -18.63
CA THR A 83 13.49 -17.20 -19.30
C THR A 83 14.25 -18.46 -18.89
N PHE A 84 13.52 -19.50 -18.49
CA PHE A 84 14.06 -20.82 -18.18
C PHE A 84 13.62 -21.78 -19.30
N ASN A 85 14.59 -22.34 -20.02
CA ASN A 85 14.36 -23.35 -21.05
C ASN A 85 14.92 -24.70 -20.60
N PHE A 86 14.05 -25.56 -20.07
CA PHE A 86 14.42 -26.88 -19.57
C PHE A 86 14.87 -27.86 -20.67
N LYS A 87 14.42 -27.69 -21.91
CA LYS A 87 14.83 -28.57 -23.02
C LYS A 87 16.29 -28.37 -23.40
N ASP A 88 16.73 -27.12 -23.38
CA ASP A 88 18.10 -26.72 -23.73
C ASP A 88 19.00 -26.55 -22.49
N ASP A 89 18.48 -26.88 -21.30
CA ASP A 89 19.10 -26.63 -19.98
C ASP A 89 19.68 -25.20 -19.85
N ARG A 90 18.91 -24.19 -20.29
CA ARG A 90 19.38 -22.79 -20.38
C ARG A 90 18.52 -21.80 -19.62
N ILE A 91 19.16 -20.91 -18.88
CA ILE A 91 18.57 -19.68 -18.31
C ILE A 91 19.06 -18.47 -19.11
N THR A 92 18.18 -17.51 -19.37
CA THR A 92 18.53 -16.21 -19.94
C THR A 92 17.91 -15.10 -19.11
N ASP A 93 18.72 -14.19 -18.57
CA ASP A 93 18.25 -12.95 -17.93
C ASP A 93 18.25 -11.80 -18.95
N HIS A 94 17.08 -11.22 -19.19
CA HIS A 94 16.88 -10.22 -20.24
C HIS A 94 17.39 -8.84 -19.83
N ARG A 95 17.60 -8.60 -18.52
CA ARG A 95 18.15 -7.34 -18.02
C ARG A 95 19.65 -7.28 -18.29
N LEU A 96 20.36 -8.36 -17.99
CA LEU A 96 21.81 -8.50 -18.26
C LEU A 96 22.12 -8.88 -19.71
N LYS A 97 21.13 -9.42 -20.45
CA LYS A 97 21.33 -10.07 -21.77
C LYS A 97 22.33 -11.23 -21.70
N MET A 98 22.38 -11.91 -20.55
CA MET A 98 23.29 -13.02 -20.28
C MET A 98 22.55 -14.34 -20.13
N SER A 99 23.24 -15.43 -20.42
CA SER A 99 22.69 -16.78 -20.30
C SER A 99 23.67 -17.75 -19.65
N THR A 100 23.13 -18.65 -18.82
CA THR A 100 23.88 -19.74 -18.18
C THR A 100 23.17 -21.07 -18.43
N SER A 101 23.92 -22.17 -18.36
CA SER A 101 23.38 -23.53 -18.32
C SER A 101 23.18 -24.02 -16.88
N HIS A 102 22.73 -25.27 -16.72
CA HIS A 102 22.58 -25.95 -15.42
C HIS A 102 21.41 -25.42 -14.58
N ILE A 103 20.19 -25.59 -15.10
CA ILE A 103 18.97 -25.04 -14.49
C ILE A 103 18.74 -25.54 -13.07
N LYS A 104 18.97 -26.84 -12.84
CA LYS A 104 18.72 -27.43 -11.54
C LYS A 104 19.54 -26.75 -10.44
N GLY A 105 20.86 -26.64 -10.63
CA GLY A 105 21.73 -25.97 -9.65
C GLY A 105 21.42 -24.48 -9.51
N PHE A 106 21.02 -23.81 -10.59
CA PHE A 106 20.57 -22.41 -10.49
C PHE A 106 19.31 -22.26 -9.63
N MET A 107 18.33 -23.15 -9.79
CA MET A 107 17.09 -23.13 -9.00
C MET A 107 17.31 -23.54 -7.53
N GLU A 108 18.33 -24.34 -7.26
CA GLU A 108 18.75 -24.72 -5.91
C GLU A 108 19.59 -23.62 -5.20
N GLY A 109 19.83 -22.48 -5.85
CA GLY A 109 20.59 -21.37 -5.28
C GLY A 109 22.10 -21.53 -5.40
N GLY A 110 22.58 -22.22 -6.44
CA GLY A 110 24.00 -22.41 -6.71
C GLY A 110 24.72 -21.15 -7.20
N PRO A 111 26.04 -21.25 -7.43
CA PRO A 111 26.93 -20.10 -7.69
C PRO A 111 26.59 -19.31 -8.96
N ALA A 112 25.91 -19.95 -9.93
CA ALA A 112 25.44 -19.26 -11.13
C ALA A 112 24.34 -18.22 -10.82
N LEU A 113 23.49 -18.47 -9.80
CA LEU A 113 22.51 -17.48 -9.34
C LEU A 113 23.21 -16.31 -8.64
N ASP A 114 24.22 -16.60 -7.81
CA ASP A 114 25.00 -15.57 -7.11
C ASP A 114 25.69 -14.63 -8.09
N SER A 115 26.33 -15.19 -9.13
CA SER A 115 26.97 -14.42 -10.20
C SER A 115 25.98 -13.44 -10.87
N PHE A 116 24.76 -13.92 -11.19
CA PHE A 116 23.72 -13.07 -11.76
C PHE A 116 23.28 -11.98 -10.78
N MET A 117 23.21 -12.26 -9.47
CA MET A 117 22.85 -11.27 -8.47
C MET A 117 23.91 -10.18 -8.34
N GLU A 118 25.19 -10.53 -8.38
CA GLU A 118 26.29 -9.56 -8.35
C GLU A 118 26.28 -8.65 -9.57
N GLU A 119 26.14 -9.21 -10.77
CA GLU A 119 26.06 -8.44 -12.02
C GLU A 119 24.85 -7.51 -12.04
N LEU A 120 23.68 -7.97 -11.57
CA LEU A 120 22.49 -7.13 -11.47
C LEU A 120 22.68 -5.97 -10.48
N ARG A 121 23.36 -6.20 -9.35
CA ARG A 121 23.68 -5.13 -8.38
C ARG A 121 24.63 -4.11 -8.99
N TYR A 122 25.63 -4.58 -9.73
CA TYR A 122 26.56 -3.70 -10.42
C TYR A 122 25.85 -2.84 -11.46
N LEU A 123 24.95 -3.44 -12.26
CA LEU A 123 24.13 -2.72 -13.23
C LEU A 123 23.27 -1.64 -12.55
N ASP A 124 22.51 -1.98 -11.51
CA ASP A 124 21.69 -1.01 -10.75
C ASP A 124 22.53 0.12 -10.14
N LEU A 125 23.71 -0.19 -9.59
CA LEU A 125 24.61 0.83 -9.06
C LEU A 125 25.09 1.79 -10.15
N THR A 126 25.52 1.26 -11.29
CA THR A 126 26.01 2.08 -12.41
C THR A 126 24.92 2.96 -13.01
N GLU A 127 23.70 2.44 -13.18
CA GLU A 127 22.55 3.22 -13.64
C GLU A 127 22.23 4.38 -12.67
N ARG A 128 22.16 4.11 -11.36
CA ARG A 128 21.92 5.16 -10.35
C ARG A 128 23.01 6.23 -10.32
N LEU A 129 24.27 5.82 -10.43
CA LEU A 129 25.38 6.77 -10.49
C LEU A 129 25.29 7.66 -11.73
N GLN A 130 24.92 7.10 -12.88
CA GLN A 130 24.69 7.87 -14.10
C GLN A 130 23.53 8.86 -13.96
N GLU A 131 22.41 8.46 -13.34
CA GLU A 131 21.30 9.37 -13.06
C GLU A 131 21.70 10.56 -12.19
N ILE A 132 22.55 10.33 -11.17
CA ILE A 132 23.07 11.41 -10.31
C ILE A 132 23.94 12.35 -11.13
N VAL A 133 24.90 11.83 -11.89
CA VAL A 133 25.80 12.65 -12.74
C VAL A 133 25.02 13.47 -13.77
N ASN A 134 24.00 12.87 -14.38
CA ASN A 134 23.16 13.54 -15.39
C ASN A 134 22.21 14.59 -14.79
N ASN A 135 21.79 14.45 -13.53
CA ASN A 135 20.98 15.45 -12.84
C ASN A 135 21.80 16.63 -12.29
N GLU A 136 23.12 16.45 -12.14
CA GLU A 136 24.06 17.50 -11.74
C GLU A 136 24.61 18.32 -12.93
N SER A 137 24.32 17.90 -14.17
CA SER A 137 24.71 18.59 -15.43
C SER A 137 23.54 19.36 -16.02
#